data_AF-A0A957KSH4-F1
#
_entry.id   AF-A0A957KSH4-F1
#
_cell.length_a   1.000
_cell.length_b   1.000
_cell.length_c   1.000
_cell.angle_alpha   90.00
_cell.angle_beta   90.00
_cell.angle_gamma   90.00
#
_symmetry.space_group_name_H-M   'P 1'
#
loop_
_entity.id
_entity.type
_entity.pdbx_description
1 polymer ?
#
loop_
_entity_poly.entity_id
_entity_poly.type
_entity_poly.pdbx_seq_one_letter_code
_entity_poly.pdbx_strand_id
1 'polypeptide(L)'
;LGAEMTWDPEAGGYRISNIVEGDPWNPEGTSPLAAPGVDVEAGDILLAINGQRLDAETAPAQLLVNQAGEEVLLTMAPRPEPAGEGAEANGESPKDAGDEKDAPEKPKYYAAVVKAIHSDEEARYRAWVESNRRAVHEASGGRIGYLHIPDMGPHGYAEFHRGFLAEVMRDGLVVDVRYNGGGHVSQLILEKLARRRIGYDASRWSGMVPYPTESVAGPLVALTNELAGSDGDIFCHSFKLLKLGPLVGKRTWGGVIGISPRHPLVDGTITTQPEYSFWFEDVGWNVENYGTDPDLDVDFAPQDYVAGRDPQLARAIAEALRLLAEHPVVLPDVTTRPSRALPRLPSRG
;
A
#
# COMPACT_ATOMS: atom_id res chain seq x y z
N LEU A 1 6.85 -18.58 -0.87
CA LEU A 1 6.13 -18.66 0.42
C LEU A 1 5.77 -17.28 1.00
N GLY A 2 6.18 -16.15 0.42
CA GLY A 2 5.77 -14.82 0.90
C GLY A 2 6.19 -14.56 2.36
N ALA A 3 7.44 -14.89 2.70
CA ALA A 3 7.95 -14.75 4.05
C ALA A 3 9.46 -14.52 4.03
N GLU A 4 9.95 -13.84 5.05
CA GLU A 4 11.38 -13.67 5.30
C GLU A 4 11.82 -14.73 6.30
N MET A 5 12.95 -15.36 5.97
CA MET A 5 13.46 -16.48 6.75
C MET A 5 14.98 -16.40 6.84
N THR A 6 15.51 -16.80 7.99
CA THR A 6 16.96 -16.85 8.24
C THR A 6 17.35 -18.21 8.79
N TRP A 7 18.50 -18.73 8.37
CA TRP A 7 19.01 -19.99 8.87
C TRP A 7 19.32 -19.87 10.36
N ASP A 8 18.78 -20.79 11.16
CA ASP A 8 19.01 -20.91 12.59
C ASP A 8 19.78 -22.22 12.86
N PRO A 9 21.10 -22.16 13.13
CA PRO A 9 21.92 -23.35 13.34
C PRO A 9 21.57 -24.10 14.63
N GLU A 10 21.01 -23.43 15.65
CA GLU A 10 20.64 -24.05 16.92
C GLU A 10 19.34 -24.85 16.76
N ALA A 11 18.37 -24.29 16.03
CA ALA A 11 17.12 -24.97 15.72
C ALA A 11 17.26 -26.01 14.60
N GLY A 12 18.31 -25.90 13.77
CA GLY A 12 18.55 -26.79 12.62
C GLY A 12 17.50 -26.61 11.53
N GLY A 13 17.05 -25.37 11.29
CA GLY A 13 16.03 -25.01 10.32
C GLY A 13 16.02 -23.50 10.01
N TYR A 14 15.09 -23.06 9.18
CA TYR A 14 14.92 -21.66 8.81
C TYR A 14 13.85 -21.00 9.69
N ARG A 15 14.26 -20.03 10.50
CA ARG A 15 13.34 -19.24 11.33
C ARG A 15 12.60 -18.22 10.48
N ILE A 16 11.27 -18.22 10.57
CA ILE A 16 10.41 -17.22 9.94
C ILE A 16 10.52 -15.92 10.74
N SER A 17 11.14 -14.89 10.16
CA SER A 17 11.25 -13.57 10.80
C SER A 17 10.02 -12.71 10.53
N ASN A 18 9.44 -12.83 9.34
CA ASN A 18 8.27 -12.06 8.93
C ASN A 18 7.42 -12.85 7.94
N ILE A 19 6.10 -12.74 8.07
CA ILE A 19 5.13 -13.27 7.10
C ILE A 19 4.52 -12.06 6.40
N VAL A 20 4.56 -12.04 5.06
CA VAL A 20 4.07 -10.89 4.30
C VAL A 20 2.54 -10.83 4.39
N GLU A 21 2.03 -9.77 5.00
CA GLU A 21 0.60 -9.52 5.15
C GLU A 21 0.15 -8.40 4.20
N GLY A 22 -0.46 -8.79 3.08
CA GLY A 22 -1.14 -7.87 2.17
C GLY A 22 -2.66 -8.02 2.23
N ASP A 23 -3.29 -8.34 1.11
CA ASP A 23 -4.74 -8.51 1.01
C ASP A 23 -5.15 -9.97 1.30
N PRO A 24 -5.76 -10.30 2.45
CA PRO A 24 -6.03 -11.70 2.84
C PRO A 24 -7.07 -12.42 1.95
N TRP A 25 -7.88 -11.67 1.21
CA TRP A 25 -8.86 -12.21 0.26
C TRP A 25 -8.27 -12.49 -1.13
N ASN A 26 -7.03 -12.07 -1.41
CA ASN A 26 -6.34 -12.31 -2.67
C ASN A 26 -5.20 -13.32 -2.46
N PRO A 27 -5.27 -14.53 -3.04
CA PRO A 27 -4.23 -15.55 -2.90
C PRO A 27 -2.83 -15.11 -3.36
N GLU A 28 -2.73 -14.14 -4.27
CA GLU A 28 -1.45 -13.57 -4.73
C GLU A 28 -1.08 -12.29 -3.99
N GLY A 29 -2.05 -11.68 -3.30
CA GLY A 29 -1.91 -10.43 -2.56
C GLY A 29 -1.45 -10.61 -1.12
N THR A 30 -1.21 -11.84 -0.66
CA THR A 30 -0.71 -12.12 0.69
C THR A 30 0.17 -13.36 0.71
N SER A 31 0.88 -13.60 1.81
CA SER A 31 1.60 -14.84 2.02
C SER A 31 0.65 -16.04 2.09
N PRO A 32 0.94 -17.16 1.41
CA PRO A 32 0.19 -18.40 1.61
C PRO A 32 0.35 -18.97 3.03
N LEU A 33 1.36 -18.52 3.79
CA LEU A 33 1.49 -18.87 5.21
C LEU A 33 0.46 -18.15 6.09
N ALA A 34 -0.10 -17.03 5.63
CA ALA A 34 -1.15 -16.29 6.33
C ALA A 34 -2.57 -16.74 5.92
N ALA A 35 -2.68 -17.82 5.14
CA ALA A 35 -3.98 -18.30 4.69
C ALA A 35 -4.80 -18.87 5.88
N PRO A 36 -6.14 -18.70 5.88
CA PRO A 36 -6.99 -19.25 6.93
C PRO A 36 -6.78 -20.76 7.12
N GLY A 37 -6.49 -21.19 8.35
CA GLY A 37 -6.23 -22.58 8.69
C GLY A 37 -4.76 -23.01 8.56
N VAL A 38 -3.88 -22.12 8.09
CA VAL A 38 -2.43 -22.29 8.12
C VAL A 38 -1.93 -21.65 9.42
N ASP A 39 -1.75 -22.47 10.46
CA ASP A 39 -1.37 -22.04 11.82
C ASP A 39 0.15 -21.80 11.92
N VAL A 40 0.71 -21.01 11.01
CA VAL A 40 2.14 -20.67 10.95
C VAL A 40 2.34 -19.24 11.43
N GLU A 41 3.20 -19.05 12.41
CA GLU A 41 3.47 -17.74 13.00
C GLU A 41 4.92 -17.28 12.78
N ALA A 42 5.15 -15.96 12.85
CA ALA A 42 6.51 -15.43 12.97
C ALA A 42 7.19 -16.01 14.24
N GLY A 43 8.44 -16.44 14.06
CA GLY A 43 9.24 -17.14 15.06
C GLY A 43 9.29 -18.66 14.88
N ASP A 44 8.35 -19.26 14.15
CA ASP A 44 8.35 -20.69 13.83
C ASP A 44 9.55 -21.08 12.96
N ILE A 45 9.93 -22.36 13.02
CA ILE A 45 11.09 -22.91 12.31
C ILE A 45 10.62 -23.84 11.20
N LEU A 46 10.94 -23.51 9.95
CA LEU A 46 10.76 -24.39 8.81
C LEU A 46 11.93 -25.39 8.73
N LEU A 47 11.62 -26.68 8.84
CA LEU A 47 12.60 -27.76 8.91
C LEU A 47 12.72 -28.56 7.62
N ALA A 48 11.62 -28.71 6.88
CA ALA A 48 11.59 -29.46 5.64
C ALA A 48 10.46 -28.98 4.71
N ILE A 49 10.68 -29.14 3.41
CA ILE A 49 9.67 -28.91 2.36
C ILE A 49 9.53 -30.22 1.57
N ASN A 50 8.29 -30.71 1.42
CA ASN A 50 7.98 -31.96 0.73
C ASN A 50 8.81 -33.17 1.23
N GLY A 51 9.05 -33.20 2.55
CA GLY A 51 9.85 -34.24 3.21
C GLY A 51 11.37 -34.12 3.02
N GLN A 52 11.85 -33.14 2.24
CA GLN A 52 13.28 -32.85 2.11
C GLN A 52 13.72 -31.85 3.16
N ARG A 53 14.71 -32.25 3.97
CA ARG A 53 15.22 -31.46 5.07
C ARG A 53 15.99 -30.24 4.55
N LEU A 54 15.81 -29.12 5.23
CA LEU A 54 16.58 -27.90 5.01
C LEU A 54 17.85 -27.94 5.87
N ASP A 55 18.91 -27.31 5.36
CA ASP A 55 20.15 -27.08 6.07
C ASP A 55 20.81 -25.77 5.57
N ALA A 56 22.01 -25.46 6.05
CA ALA A 56 22.72 -24.25 5.65
C ALA A 56 23.07 -24.19 4.14
N GLU A 57 23.11 -25.34 3.46
CA GLU A 57 23.41 -25.43 2.02
C GLU A 57 22.12 -25.60 1.19
N THR A 58 21.06 -26.13 1.80
CA THR A 58 19.76 -26.41 1.18
C THR A 58 18.71 -25.42 1.66
N ALA A 59 18.61 -24.28 0.98
CA ALA A 59 17.68 -23.20 1.32
C ALA A 59 16.24 -23.47 0.83
N PRO A 60 15.21 -22.85 1.45
CA PRO A 60 13.82 -22.98 1.02
C PRO A 60 13.62 -22.67 -0.46
N ALA A 61 14.29 -21.62 -0.97
CA ALA A 61 14.19 -21.21 -2.37
C ALA A 61 14.58 -22.34 -3.34
N GLN A 62 15.59 -23.16 -3.00
CA GLN A 62 16.02 -24.29 -3.82
C GLN A 62 14.95 -25.38 -3.90
N LEU A 63 14.31 -25.70 -2.76
CA LEU A 63 13.27 -26.73 -2.71
C LEU A 63 11.93 -26.27 -3.30
N LEU A 64 11.74 -24.96 -3.43
CA LEU A 64 10.54 -24.36 -4.03
C LEU A 64 10.65 -24.18 -5.56
N VAL A 65 11.82 -24.45 -6.17
CA VAL A 65 11.96 -24.44 -7.64
C VAL A 65 11.00 -25.47 -8.24
N ASN A 66 10.23 -25.03 -9.25
CA ASN A 66 9.17 -25.80 -9.91
C ASN A 66 7.99 -26.22 -8.99
N GLN A 67 7.82 -25.58 -7.83
CA GLN A 67 6.66 -25.83 -6.94
C GLN A 67 5.57 -24.76 -7.09
N ALA A 68 5.74 -23.76 -7.93
CA ALA A 68 4.77 -22.68 -8.06
C ALA A 68 3.43 -23.18 -8.59
N GLY A 69 2.34 -22.85 -7.90
CA GLY A 69 0.99 -23.34 -8.16
C GLY A 69 0.66 -24.69 -7.51
N GLU A 70 1.64 -25.36 -6.91
CA GLU A 70 1.48 -26.69 -6.29
C GLU A 70 1.28 -26.59 -4.77
N GLU A 71 0.63 -27.60 -4.21
CA GLU A 71 0.53 -27.82 -2.76
C GLU A 71 1.90 -28.31 -2.24
N VAL A 72 2.47 -27.59 -1.28
CA VAL A 72 3.73 -27.97 -0.62
C VAL A 72 3.50 -28.31 0.84
N LEU A 73 4.05 -29.44 1.26
CA LEU A 73 4.04 -29.88 2.66
C LEU A 73 5.23 -29.26 3.40
N LEU A 74 4.94 -28.43 4.39
CA LEU A 74 5.91 -27.81 5.28
C LEU A 74 5.98 -28.60 6.58
N THR A 75 7.18 -28.99 6.99
CA THR A 75 7.44 -29.51 8.34
C THR A 75 7.97 -28.38 9.20
N MET A 76 7.24 -28.06 10.26
CA MET A 76 7.48 -26.90 11.12
C MET A 76 7.83 -27.36 12.55
N ALA A 77 8.58 -26.54 13.26
CA ALA A 77 8.61 -26.54 14.73
C ALA A 77 8.07 -25.20 15.25
N PRO A 78 7.26 -25.21 16.32
CA PRO A 78 6.74 -23.99 16.91
C PRO A 78 7.89 -23.13 17.46
N ARG A 79 7.68 -21.81 17.48
CA ARG A 79 8.63 -20.88 18.10
C ARG A 79 8.96 -21.34 19.53
N PRO A 80 10.25 -21.31 19.95
CA PRO A 80 10.58 -21.56 21.35
C PRO A 80 9.81 -20.57 22.23
N GLU A 81 9.13 -21.06 23.27
CA GLU A 81 8.56 -20.15 24.25
C GLU A 81 9.70 -19.36 24.90
N PRO A 82 9.57 -18.03 25.08
CA PRO A 82 10.57 -17.27 25.82
C PRO A 82 10.71 -17.91 27.21
N ALA A 83 11.95 -18.14 27.64
CA ALA A 83 12.22 -18.57 29.01
C ALA A 83 11.59 -17.54 29.95
N GLY A 84 10.55 -17.94 30.68
CA GLY A 84 9.62 -17.03 31.34
C GLY A 84 10.30 -15.95 32.18
N GLU A 85 10.20 -14.70 31.75
CA GLU A 85 10.30 -13.56 32.63
C GLU A 85 8.91 -13.32 33.25
N GLY A 86 8.79 -13.65 34.53
CA GLY A 86 7.81 -13.04 35.43
C GLY A 86 6.37 -13.56 35.34
N ALA A 87 6.14 -14.80 35.77
CA ALA A 87 4.92 -15.05 36.54
C ALA A 87 5.08 -14.27 37.85
N GLU A 88 4.61 -13.03 37.89
CA GLU A 88 4.51 -12.27 39.13
C GLU A 88 3.67 -13.08 40.13
N ALA A 89 4.32 -13.37 41.26
CA ALA A 89 3.72 -14.02 42.40
C ALA A 89 2.65 -13.09 43.01
N ASN A 90 1.42 -13.20 42.52
CA ASN A 90 0.27 -12.84 43.33
C ASN A 90 0.12 -13.93 44.39
N GLY A 91 0.58 -13.60 45.60
CA GLY A 91 0.50 -14.45 46.77
C GLY A 91 -0.94 -14.63 47.22
N GLU A 92 -1.58 -15.69 46.75
CA GLU A 92 -2.62 -16.41 47.48
C GLU A 92 -2.32 -17.90 47.40
N SER A 93 -2.10 -18.51 48.57
CA SER A 93 -1.84 -19.94 48.68
C SER A 93 -3.10 -20.74 48.30
N PRO A 94 -2.99 -21.77 47.45
CA PRO A 94 -4.14 -22.57 47.03
C PRO A 94 -4.53 -23.60 48.11
N LYS A 95 -5.81 -23.64 48.45
CA LYS A 95 -6.47 -24.81 49.06
C LYS A 95 -7.63 -25.20 48.18
N ASP A 96 -7.35 -26.07 47.21
CA ASP A 96 -8.09 -27.30 46.93
C ASP A 96 -7.67 -27.78 45.54
N ALA A 97 -6.93 -28.89 45.54
CA ALA A 97 -6.51 -29.59 44.35
C ALA A 97 -7.71 -30.31 43.73
N GLY A 98 -8.20 -29.79 42.62
CA GLY A 98 -8.92 -30.56 41.60
C GLY A 98 -7.98 -30.75 40.41
N ASP A 99 -7.79 -31.99 39.99
CA ASP A 99 -6.94 -32.40 38.89
C ASP A 99 -7.26 -31.65 37.57
N GLU A 100 -6.44 -30.65 37.20
CA GLU A 100 -6.27 -30.22 35.81
C GLU A 100 -4.97 -30.82 35.27
N LYS A 101 -5.01 -32.11 35.00
CA LYS A 101 -4.15 -32.73 33.98
C LYS A 101 -5.00 -32.87 32.74
N ASP A 102 -4.71 -32.08 31.71
CA ASP A 102 -4.93 -32.38 30.28
C ASP A 102 -4.90 -31.09 29.43
N ALA A 103 -3.91 -30.21 29.64
CA ALA A 103 -3.49 -29.32 28.56
C ALA A 103 -2.59 -30.15 27.63
N PRO A 104 -2.94 -30.35 26.35
CA PRO A 104 -2.11 -31.14 25.44
C PRO A 104 -0.73 -30.48 25.32
N GLU A 105 0.31 -31.26 25.58
CA GLU A 105 1.71 -30.87 25.38
C GLU A 105 1.87 -30.44 23.92
N LYS A 106 2.32 -29.20 23.66
CA LYS A 106 2.42 -28.66 22.29
C LYS A 106 3.27 -29.62 21.44
N PRO A 107 2.82 -29.99 20.24
CA PRO A 107 3.56 -30.91 19.40
C PRO A 107 4.94 -30.31 19.06
N LYS A 108 6.00 -31.10 19.29
CA LYS A 108 7.39 -30.69 19.00
C LYS A 108 7.60 -30.29 17.54
N TYR A 109 6.78 -30.85 16.65
CA TYR A 109 6.73 -30.55 15.22
C TYR A 109 5.28 -30.58 14.75
N TYR A 110 4.92 -29.73 13.80
CA TYR A 110 3.62 -29.76 13.13
C TYR A 110 3.79 -29.66 11.61
N ALA A 111 2.74 -30.03 10.88
CA ALA A 111 2.73 -29.96 9.43
C ALA A 111 1.76 -28.87 8.98
N ALA A 112 2.17 -28.09 7.98
CA ALA A 112 1.30 -27.15 7.27
C ALA A 112 1.34 -27.48 5.78
N VAL A 113 0.19 -27.40 5.11
CA VAL A 113 0.13 -27.54 3.65
C VAL A 113 -0.32 -26.20 3.09
N VAL A 114 0.46 -25.68 2.14
CA VAL A 114 0.18 -24.40 1.52
C VAL A 114 0.37 -24.47 0.02
N LYS A 115 -0.36 -23.66 -0.73
CA LYS A 115 -0.15 -23.52 -2.17
C LYS A 115 0.98 -22.53 -2.43
N ALA A 116 2.08 -22.99 -3.02
CA ALA A 116 3.20 -22.10 -3.32
C ALA A 116 2.84 -21.12 -4.46
N ILE A 117 3.25 -19.86 -4.30
CA ILE A 117 3.00 -18.77 -5.25
C ILE A 117 4.16 -18.60 -6.24
N HIS A 118 3.85 -18.14 -7.45
CA HIS A 118 4.85 -17.89 -8.51
C HIS A 118 5.80 -16.74 -8.17
N SER A 119 5.28 -15.70 -7.54
CA SER A 119 6.01 -14.53 -7.08
C SER A 119 5.35 -14.03 -5.80
N ASP A 120 6.13 -13.47 -4.88
CA ASP A 120 5.61 -12.75 -3.71
C ASP A 120 5.65 -11.22 -3.90
N GLU A 121 5.96 -10.75 -5.12
CA GLU A 121 6.04 -9.32 -5.46
C GLU A 121 4.73 -8.59 -5.16
N GLU A 122 3.59 -9.13 -5.60
CA GLU A 122 2.27 -8.52 -5.37
C GLU A 122 1.96 -8.47 -3.87
N ALA A 123 2.17 -9.56 -3.14
CA ALA A 123 1.98 -9.59 -1.68
C ALA A 123 2.84 -8.54 -0.96
N ARG A 124 4.11 -8.40 -1.35
CA ARG A 124 5.04 -7.41 -0.78
C ARG A 124 4.63 -5.99 -1.11
N TYR A 125 4.22 -5.76 -2.35
CA TYR A 125 3.71 -4.49 -2.82
C TYR A 125 2.47 -4.06 -2.02
N ARG A 126 1.47 -4.95 -1.89
CA ARG A 126 0.25 -4.67 -1.11
C ARG A 126 0.58 -4.44 0.38
N ALA A 127 1.44 -5.25 0.98
CA ALA A 127 1.89 -5.06 2.36
C ALA A 127 2.56 -3.68 2.57
N TRP A 128 3.41 -3.25 1.63
CA TRP A 128 4.05 -1.94 1.66
C TRP A 128 3.03 -0.80 1.54
N VAL A 129 2.07 -0.89 0.61
CA VAL A 129 1.00 0.12 0.45
C VAL A 129 0.16 0.25 1.72
N GLU A 130 -0.27 -0.87 2.30
CA GLU A 130 -1.10 -0.86 3.51
C GLU A 130 -0.32 -0.38 4.74
N SER A 131 0.98 -0.68 4.82
CA SER A 131 1.85 -0.13 5.87
C SER A 131 1.95 1.40 5.78
N ASN A 132 2.20 1.94 4.59
CA ASN A 132 2.23 3.39 4.38
C ASN A 132 0.88 4.04 4.65
N ARG A 133 -0.23 3.38 4.24
CA ARG A 133 -1.58 3.86 4.53
C ARG A 133 -1.81 3.98 6.04
N ARG A 134 -1.47 2.95 6.82
CA ARG A 134 -1.56 2.99 8.30
C ARG A 134 -0.71 4.12 8.87
N ALA A 135 0.55 4.24 8.43
CA ALA A 135 1.44 5.30 8.90
C ALA A 135 0.87 6.70 8.64
N VAL A 136 0.28 6.94 7.46
CA VAL A 136 -0.39 8.20 7.12
C VAL A 136 -1.60 8.44 8.01
N HIS A 137 -2.43 7.43 8.26
CA HIS A 137 -3.60 7.56 9.14
C HIS A 137 -3.18 7.85 10.58
N GLU A 138 -2.21 7.12 11.12
CA GLU A 138 -1.71 7.32 12.47
C GLU A 138 -1.11 8.71 12.64
N ALA A 139 -0.21 9.13 11.74
CA ALA A 139 0.45 10.43 11.81
C ALA A 139 -0.50 11.62 11.60
N SER A 140 -1.62 11.42 10.90
CA SER A 140 -2.62 12.47 10.63
C SER A 140 -3.84 12.43 11.53
N GLY A 141 -3.94 11.48 12.47
CA GLY A 141 -5.15 11.24 13.25
C GLY A 141 -6.36 10.84 12.38
N GLY A 142 -6.10 10.13 11.27
CA GLY A 142 -7.08 9.65 10.30
C GLY A 142 -7.57 10.69 9.29
N ARG A 143 -7.05 11.92 9.35
CA ARG A 143 -7.55 13.05 8.54
C ARG A 143 -7.02 13.05 7.10
N ILE A 144 -5.84 12.51 6.86
CA ILE A 144 -5.22 12.46 5.53
C ILE A 144 -5.35 11.04 4.99
N GLY A 145 -5.79 10.91 3.74
CA GLY A 145 -5.82 9.66 3.02
C GLY A 145 -4.53 9.36 2.28
N TYR A 146 -4.36 8.09 1.91
CA TYR A 146 -3.20 7.64 1.15
C TYR A 146 -3.57 6.58 0.11
N LEU A 147 -3.10 6.81 -1.11
CA LEU A 147 -3.06 5.80 -2.15
C LEU A 147 -1.71 5.82 -2.85
N HIS A 148 -1.35 4.69 -3.44
CA HIS A 148 -0.18 4.55 -4.29
C HIS A 148 -0.59 4.11 -5.69
N ILE A 149 0.15 4.56 -6.70
CA ILE A 149 -0.06 4.22 -8.11
C ILE A 149 1.25 3.66 -8.68
N PRO A 150 1.39 2.33 -8.84
CA PRO A 150 2.68 1.69 -9.20
C PRO A 150 3.05 1.78 -10.68
N ASP A 151 2.09 2.01 -11.56
CA ASP A 151 2.32 2.28 -12.98
C ASP A 151 1.17 3.14 -13.54
N MET A 152 1.19 3.45 -14.82
CA MET A 152 0.08 4.08 -15.53
C MET A 152 -0.53 3.11 -16.55
N GLY A 153 -0.47 1.82 -16.26
CA GLY A 153 -1.13 0.75 -16.99
C GLY A 153 -2.42 0.29 -16.31
N PRO A 154 -2.94 -0.90 -16.70
CA PRO A 154 -4.13 -1.47 -16.08
C PRO A 154 -3.97 -1.74 -14.59
N HIS A 155 -2.78 -2.14 -14.13
CA HIS A 155 -2.51 -2.41 -12.73
C HIS A 155 -2.62 -1.13 -11.90
N GLY A 156 -1.90 -0.08 -12.26
CA GLY A 156 -1.95 1.21 -11.56
C GLY A 156 -3.31 1.87 -11.60
N TYR A 157 -4.06 1.72 -12.70
CA TYR A 157 -5.44 2.18 -12.75
C TYR A 157 -6.34 1.43 -11.76
N ALA A 158 -6.18 0.11 -11.60
CA ALA A 158 -6.92 -0.67 -10.61
C ALA A 158 -6.53 -0.29 -9.17
N GLU A 159 -5.22 -0.13 -8.90
CA GLU A 159 -4.69 0.34 -7.60
C GLU A 159 -5.24 1.70 -7.22
N PHE A 160 -5.25 2.64 -8.17
CA PHE A 160 -5.81 3.97 -7.98
C PHE A 160 -7.26 3.90 -7.53
N HIS A 161 -8.15 3.20 -8.24
CA HIS A 161 -9.57 3.15 -7.84
C HIS A 161 -9.78 2.41 -6.52
N ARG A 162 -8.99 1.37 -6.23
CA ARG A 162 -9.08 0.67 -4.94
C ARG A 162 -8.77 1.61 -3.78
N GLY A 163 -7.65 2.32 -3.85
CA GLY A 163 -7.24 3.27 -2.81
C GLY A 163 -8.14 4.52 -2.78
N PHE A 164 -8.39 5.11 -3.95
CA PHE A 164 -9.13 6.36 -4.07
C PHE A 164 -10.54 6.26 -3.49
N LEU A 165 -11.29 5.20 -3.81
CA LEU A 165 -12.65 5.04 -3.30
C LEU A 165 -12.69 4.80 -1.78
N ALA A 166 -11.64 4.19 -1.21
CA ALA A 166 -11.52 4.00 0.23
C ALA A 166 -11.10 5.29 0.97
N GLU A 167 -10.37 6.19 0.31
CA GLU A 167 -9.63 7.27 0.98
C GLU A 167 -10.15 8.68 0.63
N VAL A 168 -10.94 8.84 -0.44
CA VAL A 168 -11.46 10.14 -0.95
C VAL A 168 -12.33 10.91 0.06
N MET A 169 -12.91 10.22 1.04
CA MET A 169 -13.78 10.84 2.05
C MET A 169 -13.03 11.48 3.22
N ARG A 170 -11.70 11.33 3.28
CA ARG A 170 -10.86 12.01 4.27
C ARG A 170 -10.70 13.50 3.93
N ASP A 171 -10.14 14.27 4.85
CA ASP A 171 -10.03 15.73 4.75
C ASP A 171 -8.99 16.17 3.70
N GLY A 172 -7.99 15.34 3.43
CA GLY A 172 -6.99 15.54 2.36
C GLY A 172 -6.47 14.20 1.86
N LEU A 173 -5.64 14.20 0.82
CA LEU A 173 -5.14 12.97 0.19
C LEU A 173 -3.69 13.13 -0.27
N VAL A 174 -2.84 12.17 0.13
CA VAL A 174 -1.52 11.95 -0.43
C VAL A 174 -1.65 10.95 -1.59
N VAL A 175 -1.15 11.35 -2.76
CA VAL A 175 -1.10 10.54 -3.98
C VAL A 175 0.36 10.17 -4.23
N ASP A 176 0.74 8.95 -3.86
CA ASP A 176 2.10 8.45 -4.01
C ASP A 176 2.28 7.79 -5.39
N VAL A 177 3.20 8.34 -6.18
CA VAL A 177 3.61 7.84 -7.50
C VAL A 177 5.10 7.52 -7.53
N ARG A 178 5.75 7.37 -6.36
CA ARG A 178 7.13 6.85 -6.29
C ARG A 178 7.20 5.49 -6.99
N TYR A 179 8.30 5.24 -7.69
CA TYR A 179 8.51 3.99 -8.44
C TYR A 179 7.49 3.74 -9.57
N ASN A 180 6.71 4.75 -9.99
CA ASN A 180 5.71 4.56 -11.04
C ASN A 180 6.35 4.19 -12.39
N GLY A 181 6.01 3.01 -12.92
CA GLY A 181 6.59 2.45 -14.15
C GLY A 181 6.12 3.07 -15.48
N GLY A 182 5.27 4.09 -15.46
CA GLY A 182 4.72 4.71 -16.67
C GLY A 182 3.60 3.90 -17.34
N GLY A 183 3.17 4.31 -18.54
CA GLY A 183 1.98 3.77 -19.19
C GLY A 183 1.24 4.83 -20.02
N HIS A 184 -0.07 4.99 -19.82
CA HIS A 184 -0.89 5.93 -20.59
C HIS A 184 -2.18 6.41 -19.91
N VAL A 185 -2.43 6.04 -18.65
CA VAL A 185 -3.69 6.39 -17.94
C VAL A 185 -3.57 7.63 -17.04
N SER A 186 -2.44 8.32 -17.01
CA SER A 186 -2.22 9.52 -16.17
C SER A 186 -3.34 10.56 -16.34
N GLN A 187 -3.76 10.83 -17.58
CA GLN A 187 -4.83 11.78 -17.90
C GLN A 187 -6.18 11.44 -17.22
N LEU A 188 -6.51 10.15 -17.12
CA LEU A 188 -7.77 9.68 -16.52
C LEU A 188 -7.73 9.83 -14.99
N ILE A 189 -6.57 9.59 -14.41
CA ILE A 189 -6.32 9.77 -12.97
C ILE A 189 -6.39 11.26 -12.63
N LEU A 190 -5.71 12.11 -13.40
CA LEU A 190 -5.72 13.57 -13.20
C LEU A 190 -7.12 14.15 -13.35
N GLU A 191 -7.94 13.66 -14.29
CA GLU A 191 -9.34 14.07 -14.43
C GLU A 191 -10.14 13.84 -13.13
N LYS A 192 -9.94 12.69 -12.48
CA LYS A 192 -10.58 12.40 -11.19
C LYS A 192 -10.04 13.26 -10.05
N LEU A 193 -8.73 13.42 -9.96
CA LEU A 193 -8.10 14.25 -8.92
C LEU A 193 -8.45 15.74 -9.06
N ALA A 194 -8.68 16.23 -10.27
CA ALA A 194 -9.04 17.62 -10.54
C ALA A 194 -10.48 17.99 -10.10
N ARG A 195 -11.31 17.01 -9.72
CA ARG A 195 -12.68 17.25 -9.26
C ARG A 195 -12.68 18.03 -7.95
N ARG A 196 -13.19 19.25 -7.99
CA ARG A 196 -13.38 20.08 -6.78
C ARG A 196 -14.71 19.74 -6.12
N ARG A 197 -14.68 19.45 -4.81
CA ARG A 197 -15.90 19.33 -4.01
C ARG A 197 -16.53 20.70 -3.84
N ILE A 198 -17.74 20.88 -4.38
CA ILE A 198 -18.41 22.19 -4.43
C ILE A 198 -19.76 22.20 -3.70
N GLY A 199 -20.22 21.06 -3.22
CA GLY A 199 -21.47 20.98 -2.47
C GLY A 199 -21.68 19.62 -1.82
N TYR A 200 -22.84 19.49 -1.17
CA TYR A 200 -23.29 18.26 -0.55
C TYR A 200 -24.80 18.11 -0.76
N ASP A 201 -25.23 16.87 -1.02
CA ASP A 201 -26.63 16.47 -0.87
C ASP A 201 -26.85 15.90 0.53
N ALA A 202 -27.78 16.48 1.28
CA ALA A 202 -28.11 16.05 2.64
C ALA A 202 -29.37 15.16 2.61
N SER A 203 -29.16 13.85 2.65
CA SER A 203 -30.23 12.86 2.68
C SER A 203 -30.86 12.75 4.09
N ARG A 204 -32.09 12.23 4.17
CA ARG A 204 -32.76 11.96 5.45
C ARG A 204 -32.09 10.80 6.22
N TRP A 205 -31.52 9.84 5.49
CA TRP A 205 -31.09 8.54 6.03
C TRP A 205 -29.60 8.23 5.78
N SER A 206 -28.96 8.95 4.85
CA SER A 206 -27.66 8.58 4.29
C SER A 206 -26.58 9.63 4.58
N GLY A 207 -26.84 10.55 5.50
CA GLY A 207 -25.91 11.64 5.82
C GLY A 207 -25.72 12.62 4.66
N MET A 208 -24.53 13.23 4.63
CA MET A 208 -24.11 14.15 3.57
C MET A 208 -23.30 13.41 2.51
N VAL A 209 -23.72 13.56 1.26
CA VAL A 209 -23.02 13.01 0.10
C VAL A 209 -22.35 14.18 -0.64
N PRO A 210 -21.04 14.16 -0.88
CA PRO A 210 -20.37 15.19 -1.65
C PRO A 210 -20.92 15.33 -3.08
N TYR A 211 -20.80 16.53 -3.64
CA TYR A 211 -20.98 16.80 -5.06
C TYR A 211 -19.76 17.53 -5.64
N PRO A 212 -19.08 16.96 -6.66
CA PRO A 212 -19.23 15.59 -7.17
C PRO A 212 -18.93 14.52 -6.09
N THR A 213 -19.52 13.33 -6.19
CA THR A 213 -19.38 12.27 -5.16
C THR A 213 -17.93 11.88 -4.90
N GLU A 214 -17.18 11.66 -5.98
CA GLU A 214 -15.78 11.27 -5.96
C GLU A 214 -14.89 12.52 -6.08
N SER A 215 -14.92 13.37 -5.06
CA SER A 215 -14.10 14.60 -5.00
C SER A 215 -13.43 14.71 -3.64
N VAL A 216 -12.13 15.02 -3.62
CA VAL A 216 -11.38 15.22 -2.37
C VAL A 216 -11.86 16.50 -1.69
N ALA A 217 -12.00 16.46 -0.36
CA ALA A 217 -12.57 17.54 0.43
C ALA A 217 -11.64 18.75 0.58
N GLY A 218 -10.34 18.48 0.74
CA GLY A 218 -9.31 19.47 1.00
C GLY A 218 -8.06 19.23 0.15
N PRO A 219 -6.84 19.41 0.70
CA PRO A 219 -5.62 19.46 -0.11
C PRO A 219 -5.25 18.10 -0.68
N LEU A 220 -4.70 18.14 -1.89
CA LEU A 220 -3.94 17.05 -2.51
C LEU A 220 -2.46 17.32 -2.32
N VAL A 221 -1.67 16.27 -2.07
CA VAL A 221 -0.21 16.32 -2.10
C VAL A 221 0.26 15.13 -2.93
N ALA A 222 1.05 15.37 -3.98
CA ALA A 222 1.65 14.31 -4.75
C ALA A 222 3.05 13.98 -4.19
N LEU A 223 3.40 12.71 -4.17
CA LEU A 223 4.70 12.21 -3.70
C LEU A 223 5.36 11.42 -4.84
N THR A 224 6.62 11.74 -5.16
CA THR A 224 7.34 11.16 -6.31
C THR A 224 8.83 10.94 -6.01
N ASN A 225 9.53 10.21 -6.86
CA ASN A 225 10.96 10.01 -6.79
C ASN A 225 11.57 9.83 -8.18
N GLU A 226 12.89 9.65 -8.22
CA GLU A 226 13.69 9.44 -9.42
C GLU A 226 13.35 8.17 -10.23
N LEU A 227 12.55 7.27 -9.66
CA LEU A 227 12.12 6.03 -10.29
C LEU A 227 10.69 6.10 -10.86
N ALA A 228 9.99 7.22 -10.66
CA ALA A 228 8.77 7.52 -11.40
C ALA A 228 9.13 8.01 -12.80
N GLY A 229 8.56 7.41 -13.85
CA GLY A 229 8.99 7.70 -15.21
C GLY A 229 7.91 7.60 -16.30
N SER A 230 8.20 8.16 -17.47
CA SER A 230 7.34 8.16 -18.65
C SER A 230 5.98 8.80 -18.37
N ASP A 231 4.88 8.07 -18.42
CA ASP A 231 3.58 8.63 -18.05
C ASP A 231 3.51 9.04 -16.56
N GLY A 232 4.41 8.52 -15.72
CA GLY A 232 4.66 9.03 -14.37
C GLY A 232 5.33 10.42 -14.35
N ASP A 233 6.24 10.72 -15.29
CA ASP A 233 6.77 12.08 -15.50
C ASP A 233 5.64 13.02 -15.93
N ILE A 234 4.82 12.58 -16.89
CA ILE A 234 3.68 13.34 -17.43
C ILE A 234 2.68 13.65 -16.31
N PHE A 235 2.37 12.67 -15.46
CA PHE A 235 1.51 12.86 -14.28
C PHE A 235 2.08 13.93 -13.35
N CYS A 236 3.35 13.82 -12.97
CA CYS A 236 3.99 14.75 -12.03
C CYS A 236 3.98 16.19 -12.55
N HIS A 237 4.37 16.39 -13.82
CA HIS A 237 4.36 17.72 -14.44
C HIS A 237 2.93 18.27 -14.55
N SER A 238 1.99 17.43 -15.00
CA SER A 238 0.59 17.83 -15.17
C SER A 238 -0.10 18.15 -13.84
N PHE A 239 0.22 17.42 -12.76
CA PHE A 239 -0.31 17.69 -11.41
C PHE A 239 0.05 19.11 -10.95
N LYS A 240 1.29 19.53 -11.23
CA LYS A 240 1.78 20.89 -10.97
C LYS A 240 1.15 21.92 -11.91
N LEU A 241 1.13 21.64 -13.22
CA LEU A 241 0.57 22.53 -14.24
C LEU A 241 -0.91 22.85 -13.99
N LEU A 242 -1.68 21.84 -13.57
CA LEU A 242 -3.09 21.95 -13.18
C LEU A 242 -3.29 22.56 -11.78
N LYS A 243 -2.21 22.82 -11.04
CA LYS A 243 -2.22 23.40 -9.69
C LYS A 243 -3.09 22.59 -8.72
N LEU A 244 -3.00 21.27 -8.78
CA LEU A 244 -3.78 20.37 -7.92
C LEU A 244 -3.26 20.36 -6.47
N GLY A 245 -1.96 20.53 -6.29
CA GLY A 245 -1.28 20.57 -5.00
C GLY A 245 0.24 20.61 -5.17
N PRO A 246 1.01 20.60 -4.07
CA PRO A 246 2.46 20.49 -4.15
C PRO A 246 2.91 19.07 -4.52
N LEU A 247 4.01 18.99 -5.25
CA LEU A 247 4.77 17.77 -5.52
C LEU A 247 5.95 17.67 -4.55
N VAL A 248 6.07 16.54 -3.84
CA VAL A 248 7.09 16.27 -2.82
C VAL A 248 7.98 15.11 -3.27
N GLY A 249 9.27 15.15 -2.96
CA GLY A 249 10.18 14.03 -3.13
C GLY A 249 11.41 14.38 -3.97
N LYS A 250 11.73 13.62 -5.01
CA LYS A 250 12.88 13.87 -5.90
C LYS A 250 12.46 14.01 -7.35
N ARG A 251 13.31 14.70 -8.13
CA ARG A 251 13.15 14.84 -9.58
C ARG A 251 12.97 13.47 -10.22
N THR A 252 11.95 13.36 -11.07
CA THR A 252 11.57 12.12 -11.76
C THR A 252 12.58 11.69 -12.84
N TRP A 253 12.35 10.53 -13.45
CA TRP A 253 13.26 9.89 -14.40
C TRP A 253 13.56 10.73 -15.66
N GLY A 254 12.53 11.33 -16.27
CA GLY A 254 12.66 12.19 -17.44
C GLY A 254 12.73 11.47 -18.79
N GLY A 255 11.89 10.46 -19.01
CA GLY A 255 11.83 9.74 -20.29
C GLY A 255 10.43 9.74 -20.88
N VAL A 256 10.09 10.76 -21.68
CA VAL A 256 8.72 11.03 -22.18
C VAL A 256 8.60 10.91 -23.70
N ILE A 257 9.53 10.24 -24.37
CA ILE A 257 9.34 9.84 -25.76
C ILE A 257 8.68 8.46 -25.82
N GLY A 258 7.39 8.44 -26.14
CA GLY A 258 6.58 7.24 -26.25
C GLY A 258 7.00 6.31 -27.38
N ILE A 259 6.58 5.06 -27.29
CA ILE A 259 6.94 3.96 -28.19
C ILE A 259 5.69 3.31 -28.80
N SER A 260 5.82 2.67 -29.97
CA SER A 260 4.79 1.80 -30.54
C SER A 260 5.44 0.52 -31.10
N PRO A 261 5.70 -0.49 -30.24
CA PRO A 261 6.30 -1.75 -30.67
C PRO A 261 5.34 -2.51 -31.59
N ARG A 262 5.70 -2.60 -32.87
CA ARG A 262 4.88 -3.23 -33.91
C ARG A 262 5.66 -4.08 -34.92
N HIS A 263 6.97 -4.20 -34.72
CA HIS A 263 7.88 -4.86 -35.65
C HIS A 263 8.73 -5.92 -34.92
N PRO A 264 8.33 -7.22 -34.97
CA PRO A 264 9.17 -8.30 -34.47
C PRO A 264 10.32 -8.59 -35.43
N LEU A 265 11.46 -9.02 -34.87
CA LEU A 265 12.58 -9.58 -35.62
C LEU A 265 12.29 -11.04 -36.02
N VAL A 266 13.15 -11.62 -36.86
CA VAL A 266 13.00 -12.99 -37.39
C VAL A 266 12.98 -14.08 -36.31
N ASP A 267 13.54 -13.79 -35.13
CA ASP A 267 13.59 -14.68 -33.96
C ASP A 267 12.47 -14.40 -32.95
N GLY A 268 11.57 -13.45 -33.24
CA GLY A 268 10.48 -13.02 -32.35
C GLY A 268 10.84 -11.89 -31.40
N THR A 269 12.09 -11.40 -31.38
CA THR A 269 12.49 -10.27 -30.55
C THR A 269 11.69 -9.02 -30.90
N ILE A 270 11.16 -8.32 -29.88
CA ILE A 270 10.48 -7.04 -30.05
C ILE A 270 11.47 -5.92 -29.78
N THR A 271 11.57 -4.99 -30.73
CA THR A 271 12.30 -3.74 -30.56
C THR A 271 11.34 -2.60 -30.29
N THR A 272 11.78 -1.62 -29.51
CA THR A 272 11.04 -0.39 -29.23
C THR A 272 11.82 0.78 -29.82
N GLN A 273 11.11 1.73 -30.44
CA GLN A 273 11.68 2.94 -31.00
C GLN A 273 10.98 4.16 -30.39
N PRO A 274 11.74 5.16 -29.92
CA PRO A 274 11.15 6.43 -29.48
C PRO A 274 10.50 7.12 -30.68
N GLU A 275 9.18 7.32 -30.64
CA GLU A 275 8.36 7.78 -31.77
C GLU A 275 7.48 8.99 -31.43
N TYR A 276 6.98 9.08 -30.19
CA TYR A 276 6.04 10.13 -29.79
C TYR A 276 6.64 11.02 -28.70
N SER A 277 7.31 12.10 -29.11
CA SER A 277 7.81 13.09 -28.15
C SER A 277 6.63 13.78 -27.46
N PHE A 278 6.75 13.99 -26.15
CA PHE A 278 5.76 14.72 -25.36
C PHE A 278 6.17 16.19 -25.19
N TRP A 279 5.24 17.11 -25.45
CA TRP A 279 5.44 18.57 -25.34
C TRP A 279 4.42 19.16 -24.38
N PHE A 280 4.89 20.02 -23.48
CA PHE A 280 4.03 20.81 -22.60
C PHE A 280 4.06 22.30 -22.98
N GLU A 281 2.97 23.01 -22.70
CA GLU A 281 2.82 24.44 -23.03
C GLU A 281 3.87 25.33 -22.37
N ASP A 282 4.24 25.03 -21.12
CA ASP A 282 5.09 25.86 -20.27
C ASP A 282 6.58 25.54 -20.41
N VAL A 283 6.94 24.27 -20.62
CA VAL A 283 8.34 23.80 -20.68
C VAL A 283 8.75 23.25 -22.03
N GLY A 284 7.83 23.16 -22.99
CA GLY A 284 8.07 22.56 -24.29
C GLY A 284 8.47 21.09 -24.20
N TRP A 285 9.58 20.72 -24.84
CA TRP A 285 10.12 19.35 -24.87
C TRP A 285 11.02 19.01 -23.67
N ASN A 286 11.19 19.93 -22.72
CA ASN A 286 12.28 19.86 -21.73
C ASN A 286 12.04 18.90 -20.56
N VAL A 287 10.96 18.11 -20.56
CA VAL A 287 10.81 17.00 -19.61
C VAL A 287 11.70 15.82 -20.02
N GLU A 288 11.90 15.61 -21.32
CA GLU A 288 12.78 14.56 -21.83
C GLU A 288 14.24 14.82 -21.43
N ASN A 289 14.92 13.76 -20.98
CA ASN A 289 16.29 13.76 -20.47
C ASN A 289 16.50 14.70 -19.25
N TYR A 290 15.41 15.06 -18.56
CA TYR A 290 15.44 15.92 -17.38
C TYR A 290 14.52 15.44 -16.25
N GLY A 291 13.23 15.25 -16.52
CA GLY A 291 12.22 14.91 -15.50
C GLY A 291 11.40 16.12 -15.04
N THR A 292 10.71 15.95 -13.92
CA THR A 292 9.89 16.98 -13.26
C THR A 292 10.46 17.24 -11.88
N ASP A 293 10.89 18.48 -11.62
CA ASP A 293 11.33 18.85 -10.28
C ASP A 293 10.13 18.92 -9.30
N PRO A 294 10.28 18.38 -8.08
CA PRO A 294 9.29 18.57 -7.02
C PRO A 294 9.27 20.04 -6.56
N ASP A 295 8.13 20.47 -6.02
CA ASP A 295 8.05 21.76 -5.33
C ASP A 295 8.81 21.72 -4.00
N LEU A 296 8.84 20.53 -3.38
CA LEU A 296 9.54 20.24 -2.14
C LEU A 296 10.53 19.09 -2.37
N ASP A 297 11.79 19.44 -2.63
CA ASP A 297 12.88 18.47 -2.76
C ASP A 297 13.20 17.84 -1.39
N VAL A 298 13.10 16.51 -1.32
CA VAL A 298 13.33 15.71 -0.13
C VAL A 298 14.09 14.45 -0.52
N ASP A 299 15.33 14.35 -0.05
CA ASP A 299 16.17 13.19 -0.25
C ASP A 299 15.76 12.02 0.64
N PHE A 300 15.96 10.80 0.13
CA PHE A 300 15.80 9.57 0.90
C PHE A 300 17.19 8.95 1.08
N ALA A 301 17.90 9.42 2.10
CA ALA A 301 19.29 9.05 2.30
C ALA A 301 19.44 7.59 2.81
N PRO A 302 20.58 6.93 2.55
CA PRO A 302 20.80 5.53 2.97
C PRO A 302 20.60 5.28 4.47
N GLN A 303 21.00 6.22 5.33
CA GLN A 303 20.79 6.09 6.78
C GLN A 303 19.33 6.14 7.22
N ASP A 304 18.45 6.75 6.41
CA ASP A 304 17.01 6.76 6.68
C ASP A 304 16.39 5.42 6.27
N TYR A 305 16.82 4.84 5.14
CA TYR A 305 16.44 3.49 4.73
C TYR A 305 16.82 2.46 5.80
N VAL A 306 18.06 2.48 6.28
CA VAL A 306 18.55 1.56 7.32
C VAL A 306 17.77 1.72 8.62
N ALA A 307 17.34 2.95 8.94
CA ALA A 307 16.57 3.22 10.15
C ALA A 307 15.05 3.04 9.99
N GLY A 308 14.57 2.58 8.82
CA GLY A 308 13.14 2.44 8.54
C GLY A 308 12.36 3.75 8.57
N ARG A 309 13.03 4.89 8.32
CA ARG A 309 12.40 6.21 8.27
C ARG A 309 12.14 6.60 6.82
N ASP A 310 10.91 6.98 6.51
CA ASP A 310 10.55 7.54 5.20
C ASP A 310 10.42 9.08 5.30
N PRO A 311 11.49 9.84 5.01
CA PRO A 311 11.45 11.30 5.11
C PRO A 311 10.53 11.94 4.08
N GLN A 312 10.34 11.31 2.92
CA GLN A 312 9.51 11.86 1.85
C GLN A 312 8.02 11.73 2.20
N LEU A 313 7.59 10.55 2.69
CA LEU A 313 6.23 10.33 3.18
C LEU A 313 5.92 11.21 4.39
N ALA A 314 6.84 11.29 5.35
CA ALA A 314 6.69 12.18 6.51
C ALA A 314 6.52 13.65 6.09
N ARG A 315 7.29 14.11 5.11
CA ARG A 315 7.15 15.48 4.58
C ARG A 315 5.81 15.68 3.86
N ALA A 316 5.37 14.70 3.06
CA ALA A 316 4.08 14.78 2.36
C ALA A 316 2.89 14.86 3.35
N ILE A 317 2.92 14.06 4.42
CA ILE A 317 1.91 14.12 5.50
C ILE A 317 1.93 15.49 6.17
N ALA A 318 3.11 15.99 6.56
CA ALA A 318 3.24 17.29 7.21
C ALA A 318 2.73 18.43 6.33
N GLU A 319 3.01 18.39 5.03
CA GLU A 319 2.53 19.38 4.07
C GLU A 319 1.02 19.32 3.88
N ALA A 320 0.44 18.11 3.79
CA ALA A 320 -1.00 17.93 3.69
C ALA A 320 -1.73 18.49 4.91
N LEU A 321 -1.21 18.23 6.13
CA LEU A 321 -1.75 18.77 7.37
C LEU A 321 -1.61 20.29 7.46
N ARG A 322 -0.47 20.85 7.03
CA ARG A 322 -0.25 22.30 6.97
C ARG A 322 -1.28 22.98 6.07
N LEU A 323 -1.44 22.47 4.84
CA LEU A 323 -2.41 23.00 3.88
C LEU A 323 -3.85 22.85 4.39
N LEU A 324 -4.16 21.75 5.07
CA LEU A 324 -5.48 21.53 5.65
C LEU A 324 -5.79 22.47 6.82
N ALA A 325 -4.77 22.90 7.58
CA ALA A 325 -4.94 23.91 8.62
C ALA A 325 -5.16 25.32 8.03
N GLU A 326 -4.48 25.64 6.93
CA GLU A 326 -4.64 26.92 6.21
C GLU A 326 -5.97 26.99 5.43
N HIS A 327 -6.42 25.85 4.92
CA HIS A 327 -7.62 25.70 4.11
C HIS A 327 -8.48 24.55 4.64
N PRO A 328 -9.19 24.76 5.77
CA PRO A 328 -10.03 23.73 6.37
C PRO A 328 -11.18 23.33 5.44
N VAL A 329 -11.56 22.06 5.52
CA VAL A 329 -12.70 21.51 4.79
C VAL A 329 -13.96 22.27 5.13
N VAL A 330 -14.68 22.70 4.09
CA VAL A 330 -15.98 23.35 4.25
C VAL A 330 -17.07 22.29 4.35
N LEU A 331 -17.76 22.27 5.49
CA LEU A 331 -18.94 21.45 5.74
C LEU A 331 -20.18 22.34 5.84
N PRO A 332 -21.34 21.91 5.34
CA PRO A 332 -22.56 22.70 5.40
C PRO A 332 -23.14 22.70 6.82
N ASP A 333 -23.67 23.84 7.24
CA ASP A 333 -24.35 23.99 8.53
C ASP A 333 -25.77 23.37 8.46
N VAL A 334 -25.92 22.18 9.04
CA VAL A 334 -27.20 21.44 9.09
C VAL A 334 -28.32 22.18 9.82
N THR A 335 -27.99 23.10 10.74
CA THR A 335 -28.99 23.80 11.55
C THR A 335 -29.79 24.82 10.73
N THR A 336 -29.20 25.30 9.63
CA THR A 336 -29.81 26.25 8.68
C THR A 336 -30.61 25.58 7.56
N ARG A 337 -30.77 24.25 7.60
CA ARG A 337 -31.51 23.51 6.57
C ARG A 337 -32.95 24.05 6.43
N PRO A 338 -33.48 24.23 5.20
CA PRO A 338 -34.85 24.68 5.00
C PRO A 338 -35.87 23.84 5.78
N SER A 339 -36.79 24.53 6.47
CA SER A 339 -37.85 23.88 7.23
C SER A 339 -38.74 23.07 6.28
N ARG A 340 -39.01 21.82 6.69
CA ARG A 340 -39.97 20.94 6.02
C ARG A 340 -41.38 21.07 6.58
N ALA A 341 -41.57 21.92 7.58
CA ALA A 341 -42.89 22.20 8.12
C ALA A 341 -43.71 22.94 7.05
N LEU A 342 -44.98 22.54 6.88
CA LEU A 342 -45.90 23.28 6.04
C LEU A 342 -45.97 24.74 6.54
N PRO A 343 -46.03 25.72 5.63
CA PRO A 343 -46.30 27.09 6.02
C PRO A 343 -47.60 27.14 6.85
N ARG A 344 -47.59 27.85 7.99
CA ARG A 344 -48.84 28.11 8.71
C ARG A 344 -49.71 29.00 7.83
N LEU A 345 -50.78 28.42 7.28
CA LEU A 345 -51.78 29.18 6.56
C LEU A 345 -52.47 30.15 7.53
N PRO A 346 -52.77 31.40 7.13
CA PRO A 346 -53.54 32.31 7.96
C PRO A 346 -54.91 31.70 8.28
N SER A 347 -55.46 32.02 9.45
CA SER A 347 -56.80 31.58 9.85
C SER A 347 -57.81 32.00 8.79
N ARG A 348 -58.59 31.04 8.27
CA ARG A 348 -59.73 31.35 7.41
C ARG A 348 -60.72 32.18 8.22
N GLY A 349 -60.92 33.44 7.80
CA GLY A 349 -61.88 34.37 8.39
C GLY A 349 -63.31 34.04 8.02
#